data_AF-Q9RHJ8-F1
#
_entry.id   AF-Q9RHJ8-F1
#
_cell.length_a   1.000
_cell.length_b   1.000
_cell.length_c   1.000
_cell.angle_alpha   90.00
_cell.angle_beta   90.00
_cell.angle_gamma   90.00
#
_symmetry.space_group_name_H-M   'P 1'
#
loop_
_entity.id
_entity.type
_entity.pdbx_description
1 polymer ?
#
loop_
_entity_poly.entity_id
_entity_poly.type
_entity_poly.pdbx_seq_one_letter_code
_entity_poly.pdbx_strand_id
1 'polypeptide(L)'
;NVSHETGGLVYIVEQNTANYPHYCDSSQPYGCPAGQAAYYGRGPIQLSWNFNYKAAGDALGINLLANPYLVEQDPAVAMKTALWYWNTQNGPGTMTAHAAMVNGAGFGETIRS
;
A
#
# COMPACT_ATOMS: atom_id res chain seq x y z
N ASN A 1 5.76 0.77 -12.43
CA ASN A 1 4.77 1.01 -11.36
C ASN A 1 5.45 1.65 -10.16
N VAL A 2 6.34 0.99 -9.42
CA VAL A 2 7.06 1.61 -8.26
C VAL A 2 7.69 2.98 -8.56
N SER A 3 8.46 3.11 -9.65
CA SER A 3 9.07 4.40 -10.03
C SER A 3 8.04 5.48 -10.38
N HIS A 4 6.85 5.11 -10.83
CA HIS A 4 5.77 6.04 -11.14
C HIS A 4 5.13 6.57 -9.84
N GLU A 5 4.83 5.68 -8.90
CA GLU A 5 4.20 6.01 -7.61
C GLU A 5 5.05 6.90 -6.71
N THR A 6 6.37 6.81 -6.81
CA THR A 6 7.31 7.45 -5.87
C THR A 6 8.15 8.55 -6.49
N GLY A 7 7.91 8.92 -7.76
CA GLY A 7 8.76 9.86 -8.48
C GLY A 7 10.21 9.35 -8.61
N GLY A 8 10.39 8.04 -8.87
CA GLY A 8 11.71 7.41 -8.95
C GLY A 8 12.33 7.10 -7.59
N LEU A 9 11.53 6.68 -6.60
CA LEU A 9 11.93 6.42 -5.21
C LEU A 9 12.41 7.65 -4.43
N VAL A 10 12.15 8.86 -4.95
CA VAL A 10 12.48 10.12 -4.26
C VAL A 10 11.54 10.34 -3.07
N TYR A 11 10.27 9.96 -3.21
CA TYR A 11 9.26 10.17 -2.18
C TYR A 11 9.01 8.89 -1.40
N ILE A 12 9.19 8.98 -0.08
CA ILE A 12 8.90 7.90 0.88
C ILE A 12 7.45 7.97 1.37
N VAL A 13 6.88 9.18 1.40
CA VAL A 13 5.54 9.47 1.90
C VAL A 13 4.77 10.35 0.92
N GLU A 14 3.44 10.29 0.98
CA GLU A 14 2.55 11.19 0.24
C GLU A 14 2.85 12.66 0.57
N GLN A 15 2.95 13.49 -0.47
CA GLN A 15 3.40 14.88 -0.32
C GLN A 15 2.31 15.84 0.16
N ASN A 16 1.04 15.60 -0.20
CA ASN A 16 -0.05 16.47 0.22
C ASN A 16 -0.55 16.08 1.62
N THR A 17 0.03 16.69 2.65
CA THR A 17 -0.30 16.41 4.05
C THR A 17 -1.76 16.76 4.41
N ALA A 18 -2.41 17.63 3.64
CA ALA A 18 -3.82 17.96 3.86
C ALA A 18 -4.74 16.74 3.63
N ASN A 19 -4.29 15.77 2.82
CA ASN A 19 -5.06 14.57 2.52
C ASN A 19 -4.96 13.48 3.60
N TYR A 20 -3.99 13.57 4.52
CA TYR A 20 -3.70 12.48 5.45
C TYR A 20 -4.92 12.00 6.28
N PRO A 21 -5.83 12.88 6.75
CA PRO A 21 -7.01 12.47 7.49
C PRO A 21 -8.06 11.70 6.66
N HIS A 22 -7.95 11.68 5.33
CA HIS A 22 -8.93 11.01 4.46
C HIS A 22 -8.80 9.48 4.47
N TYR A 23 -7.62 8.95 4.78
CA TYR A 23 -7.31 7.52 4.63
C TYR A 23 -7.70 6.67 5.84
N CYS A 24 -8.62 7.16 6.66
CA CYS A 24 -9.20 6.42 7.76
C CYS A 24 -10.66 6.09 7.41
N ASP A 25 -10.91 4.84 7.04
CA ASP A 25 -12.27 4.32 6.93
C ASP A 25 -12.79 3.94 8.32
N SER A 26 -13.64 4.81 8.88
CA SER A 26 -14.25 4.63 10.20
C SER A 26 -15.35 3.56 10.23
N SER A 27 -15.78 3.05 9.07
CA SER A 27 -16.74 1.94 8.99
C SER A 27 -16.09 0.59 9.33
N GLN A 28 -14.76 0.51 9.28
CA GLN A 28 -14.03 -0.70 9.63
C GLN A 28 -14.13 -0.99 11.14
N PRO A 29 -14.40 -2.24 11.55
CA PRO A 29 -14.63 -2.59 12.96
C PRO A 29 -13.39 -2.39 13.85
N TYR A 30 -12.20 -2.40 13.25
CA TYR A 30 -10.93 -2.13 13.94
C TYR A 30 -10.54 -0.65 13.93
N GLY A 31 -11.29 0.20 13.24
CA GLY A 31 -11.07 1.64 13.16
C GLY A 31 -9.66 2.03 12.73
N CYS A 32 -9.11 3.05 13.40
CA CYS A 32 -7.86 3.71 13.05
C CYS A 32 -6.98 3.90 14.31
N PRO A 33 -6.45 2.81 14.90
CA PRO A 33 -5.79 2.84 16.19
C PRO A 33 -4.49 3.67 16.21
N ALA A 34 -3.82 3.83 15.06
CA ALA A 34 -2.65 4.70 14.94
C ALA A 34 -3.01 6.19 14.81
N GLY A 35 -4.30 6.52 14.67
CA GLY A 35 -4.83 7.87 14.49
C GLY A 35 -5.50 8.08 13.12
N GLN A 36 -6.45 9.01 13.08
CA GLN A 36 -7.23 9.34 11.87
C GLN A 36 -6.34 9.70 10.66
N ALA A 37 -5.24 10.41 10.90
CA ALA A 37 -4.32 10.89 9.87
C ALA A 37 -3.07 10.00 9.71
N ALA A 38 -3.11 8.75 10.14
CA ALA A 38 -1.93 7.88 10.18
C ALA A 38 -1.79 6.93 8.98
N TYR A 39 -2.77 6.84 8.09
CA TYR A 39 -2.82 5.83 7.01
C TYR A 39 -2.66 6.41 5.60
N TYR A 40 -1.93 7.53 5.49
CA TYR A 40 -1.51 8.13 4.22
C TYR A 40 -0.53 7.24 3.45
N GLY A 41 -0.29 7.59 2.18
CA GLY A 41 0.55 6.81 1.29
C GLY A 41 2.01 6.72 1.76
N ARG A 42 2.54 5.49 1.87
CA ARG A 42 3.95 5.23 2.21
C ARG A 42 4.61 4.16 1.34
N GLY A 43 5.92 4.30 1.16
CA GLY A 43 6.76 3.29 0.56
C GLY A 43 6.58 3.12 -0.96
N PRO A 44 7.16 2.07 -1.55
CA PRO A 44 7.29 1.92 -3.00
C PRO A 44 5.97 1.80 -3.78
N ILE A 45 4.88 1.43 -3.12
CA ILE A 45 3.54 1.32 -3.70
C ILE A 45 2.57 2.38 -3.14
N GLN A 46 3.08 3.34 -2.34
CA GLN A 46 2.27 4.35 -1.67
C GLN A 46 1.07 3.74 -0.94
N LEU A 47 1.33 2.77 -0.05
CA LEU A 47 0.28 2.05 0.69
C LEU A 47 -0.57 3.04 1.50
N SER A 48 -1.87 3.08 1.20
CA SER A 48 -2.84 4.00 1.79
C SER A 48 -4.06 3.24 2.31
N TRP A 49 -4.81 3.85 3.24
CA TRP A 49 -6.01 3.33 3.90
C TRP A 49 -5.78 2.30 5.01
N ASN A 50 -6.43 2.51 6.16
CA ASN A 50 -6.36 1.62 7.33
C ASN A 50 -6.62 0.14 7.00
N PHE A 51 -7.55 -0.16 6.09
CA PHE A 51 -7.84 -1.55 5.68
C PHE A 51 -6.70 -2.20 4.89
N ASN A 52 -5.96 -1.45 4.07
CA ASN A 52 -4.80 -1.97 3.36
C ASN A 52 -3.62 -2.20 4.31
N TYR A 53 -3.40 -1.27 5.26
CA TYR A 53 -2.41 -1.48 6.33
C TYR A 53 -2.75 -2.72 7.17
N LYS A 54 -4.03 -2.96 7.46
CA LYS A 54 -4.47 -4.19 8.12
C LYS A 54 -4.19 -5.45 7.28
N ALA A 55 -4.62 -5.46 6.03
CA ALA A 55 -4.48 -6.62 5.14
C ALA A 55 -3.00 -6.96 4.84
N ALA A 56 -2.18 -5.95 4.57
CA ALA A 56 -0.74 -6.11 4.39
C ALA A 56 -0.08 -6.62 5.67
N GLY A 57 -0.47 -6.04 6.81
CA GLY A 57 0.08 -6.44 8.09
C GLY A 57 -0.21 -7.90 8.45
N ASP A 58 -1.44 -8.35 8.22
CA ASP A 58 -1.85 -9.74 8.44
C ASP A 58 -1.05 -10.71 7.54
N ALA A 59 -0.90 -10.39 6.25
CA ALA A 59 -0.18 -11.24 5.31
C ALA A 59 1.32 -11.32 5.59
N LEU A 60 1.91 -10.25 6.12
CA LEU A 60 3.34 -10.15 6.40
C LEU A 60 3.72 -10.57 7.83
N GLY A 61 2.73 -10.76 8.72
CA GLY A 61 2.96 -11.01 10.14
C GLY A 61 3.52 -9.79 10.89
N ILE A 62 3.19 -8.58 10.44
CA ILE A 62 3.69 -7.30 10.98
C ILE A 62 2.48 -6.43 11.29
N ASN A 63 2.32 -5.92 12.53
CA ASN A 63 1.12 -5.14 12.87
C ASN A 63 1.19 -3.69 12.32
N LEU A 64 1.01 -3.56 11.01
CA LEU A 64 1.02 -2.29 10.29
C LEU A 64 -0.22 -1.43 10.56
N LEU A 65 -1.32 -2.01 11.03
CA LEU A 65 -2.49 -1.24 11.47
C LEU A 65 -2.16 -0.42 12.73
N ALA A 66 -1.46 -1.01 13.69
CA ALA A 66 -1.06 -0.32 14.92
C ALA A 66 0.20 0.55 14.73
N ASN A 67 1.13 0.14 13.86
CA ASN A 67 2.32 0.90 13.56
C ASN A 67 2.54 1.08 12.05
N PRO A 68 1.76 1.97 11.39
CA PRO A 68 1.86 2.22 9.95
C PRO A 68 3.18 2.92 9.57
N TYR A 69 3.84 3.58 10.52
CA TYR A 69 5.10 4.30 10.31
C TYR A 69 6.28 3.38 9.97
N LEU A 70 6.16 2.06 10.23
CA LEU A 70 7.19 1.10 9.80
C LEU A 70 7.39 1.11 8.28
N VAL A 71 6.36 1.44 7.49
CA VAL A 71 6.45 1.46 6.02
C VAL A 71 7.32 2.62 5.50
N GLU A 72 7.47 3.70 6.27
CA GLU A 72 8.37 4.82 5.95
C GLU A 72 9.74 4.72 6.66
N GLN A 73 9.85 3.93 7.73
CA GLN A 73 11.06 3.83 8.55
C GLN A 73 11.93 2.60 8.23
N ASP A 74 11.30 1.47 7.87
CA ASP A 74 12.00 0.22 7.59
C ASP A 74 11.91 -0.11 6.09
N PRO A 75 13.02 -0.04 5.34
CA PRO A 75 13.01 -0.29 3.90
C PRO A 75 12.66 -1.74 3.54
N ALA A 76 12.95 -2.72 4.41
CA ALA A 76 12.55 -4.10 4.19
C ALA A 76 11.04 -4.27 4.35
N VAL A 77 10.43 -3.60 5.33
CA VAL A 77 8.96 -3.53 5.47
C VAL A 77 8.34 -2.85 4.26
N ALA A 78 8.89 -1.71 3.84
CA ALA A 78 8.42 -0.96 2.68
C ALA A 78 8.44 -1.80 1.39
N MET A 79 9.51 -2.57 1.15
CA MET A 79 9.57 -3.44 -0.01
C MET A 79 8.61 -4.64 0.10
N LYS A 80 8.46 -5.21 1.30
CA LYS A 80 7.51 -6.30 1.55
C LYS A 80 6.07 -5.87 1.28
N THR A 81 5.65 -4.66 1.64
CA THR A 81 4.30 -4.17 1.33
C THR A 81 4.10 -3.99 -0.18
N ALA A 82 5.10 -3.51 -0.91
CA ALA A 82 5.04 -3.40 -2.36
C ALA A 82 4.92 -4.78 -3.05
N LEU A 83 5.71 -5.76 -2.61
CA LEU A 83 5.63 -7.13 -3.12
C LEU A 83 4.31 -7.80 -2.73
N TRP A 84 3.81 -7.57 -1.52
CA TRP A 84 2.50 -8.06 -1.10
C TRP A 84 1.41 -7.57 -2.05
N TYR A 85 1.39 -6.27 -2.37
CA TYR A 85 0.41 -5.71 -3.28
C TYR A 85 0.51 -6.37 -4.66
N TRP A 86 1.72 -6.40 -5.23
CA TRP A 86 1.99 -6.96 -6.56
C TRP A 86 1.52 -8.41 -6.74
N ASN A 87 1.68 -9.23 -5.70
CA ASN A 87 1.44 -10.67 -5.78
C ASN A 87 0.04 -11.08 -5.32
N THR A 88 -0.69 -10.23 -4.60
CA THR A 88 -1.94 -10.63 -3.93
C THR A 88 -3.14 -9.74 -4.22
N GLN A 89 -2.92 -8.48 -4.63
CA GLN A 89 -3.99 -7.51 -4.82
C GLN A 89 -4.34 -7.35 -6.30
N ASN A 90 -5.64 -7.27 -6.58
CA ASN A 90 -6.16 -6.95 -7.90
C ASN A 90 -6.42 -5.44 -8.08
N GLY A 91 -6.39 -4.67 -6.99
CA GLY A 91 -6.80 -3.26 -6.94
C GLY A 91 -8.13 -3.01 -7.68
N PRO A 92 -8.20 -2.00 -8.57
CA PRO A 92 -9.39 -1.75 -9.39
C PRO A 92 -9.51 -2.68 -10.61
N GLY A 93 -8.55 -3.56 -10.83
CA GLY A 93 -8.49 -4.51 -11.94
C GLY A 93 -9.17 -5.85 -11.64
N THR A 94 -8.84 -6.85 -12.45
CA THR A 94 -9.45 -8.20 -12.37
C THR A 94 -8.47 -9.31 -12.02
N MET A 95 -7.17 -9.01 -11.93
CA MET A 95 -6.11 -9.95 -11.62
C MET A 95 -4.94 -9.25 -10.93
N THR A 96 -4.04 -10.02 -10.32
CA THR A 96 -2.83 -9.47 -9.72
C THR A 96 -1.83 -9.05 -10.79
N ALA A 97 -1.03 -8.04 -10.49
CA ALA A 97 0.05 -7.61 -11.37
C ALA A 97 1.07 -8.74 -11.63
N HIS A 98 1.30 -9.61 -10.64
CA HIS A 98 2.08 -10.84 -10.83
C HIS A 98 1.46 -11.75 -11.91
N ALA A 99 0.17 -12.11 -11.76
CA ALA A 99 -0.54 -12.97 -12.69
C ALA A 99 -0.55 -12.39 -14.11
N ALA A 100 -0.76 -11.07 -14.23
CA ALA A 100 -0.72 -10.37 -15.51
C ALA A 100 0.59 -10.58 -16.27
N MET A 101 1.72 -10.53 -15.55
CA MET A 101 3.04 -10.70 -16.15
C MET A 101 3.38 -12.17 -16.41
N VAL A 102 3.15 -13.08 -15.47
CA VAL A 102 3.55 -14.48 -15.63
C VAL A 102 2.66 -15.25 -16.61
N ASN A 103 1.41 -14.83 -16.79
CA ASN A 103 0.48 -15.46 -17.72
C ASN A 103 0.40 -14.74 -19.08
N GLY A 104 1.18 -13.68 -19.29
CA GLY A 104 1.23 -12.97 -20.57
C GLY A 104 -0.02 -12.13 -20.89
N ALA A 105 -0.80 -11.72 -19.89
CA ALA A 105 -1.94 -10.80 -20.09
C ALA A 105 -1.47 -9.37 -20.44
N GLY A 106 -0.20 -9.06 -20.16
CA GLY A 106 0.48 -7.85 -20.61
C GLY A 106 0.60 -6.77 -19.53
N PHE A 107 1.55 -5.85 -19.74
CA PHE A 107 1.89 -4.81 -18.77
C PHE A 107 0.70 -3.87 -18.45
N GLY A 108 -0.24 -3.69 -19.38
CA GLY A 108 -1.42 -2.85 -19.19
C GLY A 108 -2.32 -3.31 -18.04
N GLU A 109 -2.40 -4.61 -17.75
CA GLU A 109 -3.17 -5.10 -16.60
C GLU A 109 -2.50 -4.71 -15.27
N THR A 110 -1.18 -4.61 -15.23
CA THR A 110 -0.46 -4.17 -14.02
C THR A 110 -0.72 -2.70 -13.67
N ILE A 111 -1.16 -1.89 -14.64
CA ILE A 111 -1.55 -0.48 -14.46
C ILE A 111 -3.00 -0.40 -13.94
N ARG A 112 -3.84 -1.37 -14.31
CA ARG A 112 -5.21 -1.51 -13.78
C ARG A 112 -5.26 -2.18 -12.42
N SER A 113 -4.20 -2.88 -12.02
CA SER A 113 -4.08 -3.60 -10.75
C SER A 113 -3.80 -2.67 -9.57
#